data_AF-A0A1G7QL70-F1
#
_entry.id   AF-A0A1G7QL70-F1
#
_cell.length_a   1.000
_cell.length_b   1.000
_cell.length_c   1.000
_cell.angle_alpha   90.00
_cell.angle_beta   90.00
_cell.angle_gamma   90.00
#
_symmetry.space_group_name_H-M   'P 1'
#
loop_
_entity.id
_entity.type
_entity.pdbx_description
1 polymer ?
#
loop_
_entity_poly.entity_id
_entity_poly.type
_entity_poly.pdbx_seq_one_letter_code
_entity_poly.pdbx_strand_id
1 'polypeptide(L)' 'MRDPERIDDMLDLIREVWQSNPDLRLGQLIVNAARMHEPATEKIFHIEDGSLAKGLMRYLERVK' A
#
# COMPACT_ATOMS: atom_id res chain seq x y z
N MET A 1 9.94 -4.91 -19.70
CA MET A 1 10.75 -4.23 -18.65
C MET A 1 9.79 -3.34 -17.87
N ARG A 2 9.83 -3.31 -16.54
CA ARG A 2 8.93 -2.44 -15.76
C ARG A 2 9.47 -1.01 -15.77
N ASP A 3 8.58 -0.02 -15.81
CA ASP A 3 8.93 1.39 -15.73
C ASP A 3 9.54 1.72 -14.35
N PRO A 4 10.70 2.39 -14.26
CA PRO A 4 11.24 2.90 -13.00
C PRO A 4 10.36 3.94 -12.31
N GLU A 5 9.62 4.78 -13.04
CA GLU A 5 8.81 5.89 -12.47
C GLU A 5 7.76 5.37 -11.48
N ARG A 6 7.27 4.13 -11.68
CA ARG A 6 6.32 3.47 -10.77
C ARG A 6 6.81 3.36 -9.32
N ILE A 7 8.12 3.41 -9.10
CA ILE A 7 8.72 3.32 -7.76
C ILE A 7 8.41 4.60 -6.99
N ASP A 8 8.60 5.76 -7.61
CA ASP A 8 8.37 7.05 -6.97
C ASP A 8 6.88 7.23 -6.65
N ASP A 9 6.00 6.89 -7.60
CA ASP A 9 4.54 6.89 -7.38
C ASP A 9 4.12 6.02 -6.18
N MET A 10 4.72 4.84 -6.04
CA MET A 10 4.43 3.93 -4.93
C MET A 10 4.95 4.49 -3.60
N LEU A 11 6.15 5.07 -3.59
CA LEU A 11 6.73 5.66 -2.38
C LEU A 11 5.94 6.88 -1.91
N ASP A 12 5.42 7.69 -2.84
CA ASP A 12 4.58 8.85 -2.52
C ASP A 12 3.25 8.40 -1.89
N LEU A 13 2.60 7.38 -2.45
CA LEU A 13 1.36 6.83 -1.89
C LEU A 13 1.57 6.20 -0.50
N ILE A 14 2.66 5.45 -0.32
CA ILE A 14 3.05 4.89 0.98
C ILE A 14 3.29 6.02 1.99
N ARG A 15 4.03 7.07 1.58
CA ARG A 15 4.33 8.21 2.44
C ARG A 15 3.07 8.89 2.93
N GLU A 16 2.11 9.14 2.04
CA GLU A 16 0.86 9.81 2.38
C GLU A 16 0.05 9.01 3.40
N VAL A 17 -0.17 7.71 3.17
CA VAL A 17 -0.91 6.85 4.10
C VAL A 17 -0.18 6.73 5.44
N TRP A 18 1.15 6.65 5.43
CA TRP A 18 1.94 6.46 6.65
C TRP A 18 1.96 7.71 7.53
N GLN A 19 1.99 8.90 6.93
CA GLN A 19 1.89 10.16 7.66
C GLN A 19 0.55 10.29 8.40
N SER A 20 -0.54 9.74 7.86
CA SER A 20 -1.84 9.67 8.55
C SER A 20 -1.90 8.59 9.64
N ASN A 21 -0.93 7.68 9.71
CA ASN A 21 -0.93 6.54 10.64
C ASN A 21 0.49 6.30 11.22
N PRO A 22 1.07 7.28 11.95
CA PRO A 22 2.47 7.24 12.34
C PRO A 22 2.84 6.08 13.29
N ASP A 23 1.86 5.52 14.00
CA ASP A 23 2.07 4.40 14.93
C ASP A 23 2.29 3.06 14.23
N LEU A 24 1.89 2.93 12.96
CA LEU A 24 2.13 1.70 12.20
C LEU A 24 3.59 1.64 11.76
N ARG A 25 4.22 0.47 11.85
CA ARG A 25 5.48 0.22 11.13
C ARG A 25 5.17 -0.01 9.66
N LEU A 26 6.13 0.30 8.77
CA LEU A 26 5.97 0.13 7.32
C LEU A 26 5.39 -1.24 6.93
N GLY A 27 5.93 -2.33 7.48
CA GLY A 27 5.43 -3.68 7.18
C GLY A 27 3.95 -3.88 7.55
N GLN A 28 3.48 -3.29 8.65
CA GLN A 28 2.07 -3.37 9.06
C GLN A 28 1.18 -2.58 8.11
N LEU A 29 1.63 -1.39 7.69
CA LEU A 29 0.93 -0.58 6.70
C LEU A 29 0.77 -1.33 5.37
N ILE A 30 1.84 -1.95 4.86
CA ILE A 30 1.80 -2.72 3.60
C ILE A 30 0.85 -3.92 3.71
N VAL A 31 0.92 -4.69 4.80
CA VAL A 31 0.03 -5.83 5.03
C VAL A 31 -1.43 -5.39 5.11
N ASN A 32 -1.72 -4.30 5.82
CA ASN A 32 -3.08 -3.81 5.95
C ASN A 32 -3.60 -3.28 4.61
N ALA A 33 -2.81 -2.50 3.87
CA ALA A 33 -3.18 -2.00 2.55
C ALA A 33 -3.45 -3.15 1.56
N ALA A 34 -2.58 -4.17 1.51
CA ALA A 34 -2.80 -5.35 0.70
C ALA A 34 -4.16 -6.03 1.00
N ARG A 35 -4.48 -6.20 2.28
CA ARG A 35 -5.75 -6.78 2.74
C ARG A 35 -6.97 -5.90 2.46
N MET A 36 -6.82 -4.59 2.31
CA MET A 36 -7.91 -3.71 1.89
C MET A 36 -8.35 -3.97 0.45
N HIS A 37 -7.44 -4.44 -0.40
CA HIS A 37 -7.79 -4.83 -1.76
C HIS A 37 -8.21 -6.30 -1.87
N GLU A 38 -7.44 -7.18 -1.23
CA GLU A 38 -7.64 -8.63 -1.26
C GLU A 38 -7.65 -9.18 0.18
N PRO A 39 -8.82 -9.29 0.83
CA PRO A 39 -8.93 -9.62 2.25
C PRO A 39 -8.31 -10.95 2.67
N ALA A 40 -8.20 -11.91 1.74
CA ALA A 40 -7.61 -13.23 1.97
C ALA A 40 -6.12 -13.32 1.58
N THR A 41 -5.44 -12.20 1.32
CA THR A 41 -4.02 -12.23 0.92
C THR A 41 -3.12 -12.63 2.09
N GLU A 42 -2.71 -13.90 2.07
CA GLU A 42 -1.62 -14.43 2.88
C GLU A 42 -0.26 -14.28 2.17
N LYS A 43 -0.28 -14.06 0.86
CA LYS A 43 0.90 -14.04 -0.03
C LYS A 43 1.38 -12.61 -0.33
N ILE A 44 1.64 -11.83 0.71
CA ILE A 44 2.12 -10.43 0.59
C ILE A 44 3.35 -10.32 -0.31
N PHE A 45 4.25 -11.30 -0.28
CA PHE A 45 5.45 -11.31 -1.12
C PHE A 45 5.16 -11.32 -2.63
N HIS A 46 3.97 -11.79 -3.04
CA HIS A 46 3.58 -11.92 -4.44
C HIS A 46 2.57 -10.86 -4.90
N ILE A 47 2.25 -9.87 -4.05
CA ILE A 47 1.31 -8.83 -4.45
C ILE A 47 1.89 -8.00 -5.59
N GLU A 48 1.06 -7.70 -6.59
CA GLU A 48 1.43 -6.78 -7.65
C GLU A 48 1.32 -5.33 -7.17
N ASP A 49 2.24 -4.46 -7.63
CA ASP A 49 2.23 -3.03 -7.31
C ASP A 49 0.84 -2.39 -7.50
N GLY A 50 0.14 -2.73 -8.58
CA GLY A 50 -1.21 -2.20 -8.86
C GLY A 50 -2.25 -2.61 -7.82
N SER A 51 -2.18 -3.85 -7.32
CA SER A 51 -3.05 -4.32 -6.24
C SER A 51 -2.74 -3.61 -4.92
N LEU A 52 -1.45 -3.44 -4.61
CA LEU A 52 -1.03 -2.71 -3.42
C LEU A 52 -1.44 -1.23 -3.48
N ALA A 53 -1.27 -0.58 -4.63
CA ALA A 53 -1.68 0.82 -4.84
C ALA A 53 -3.19 1.00 -4.62
N LYS A 54 -4.03 0.11 -5.15
CA LYS A 54 -5.49 0.12 -4.89
C LYS A 54 -5.80 -0.05 -3.41
N GLY A 55 -5.05 -0.90 -2.72
CA GLY A 55 -5.15 -1.09 -1.28
C GLY A 55 -4.82 0.17 -0.48
N LEU A 56 -3.72 0.83 -0.84
CA LEU A 56 -3.29 2.09 -0.23
C LEU A 56 -4.27 3.24 -0.50
N MET A 57 -4.79 3.38 -1.72
CA MET A 57 -5.83 4.36 -2.06
C MET A 57 -7.10 4.15 -1.22
N ARG A 58 -7.59 2.90 -1.10
CA ARG A 58 -8.72 2.56 -0.23
C ARG A 58 -8.43 2.84 1.25
N TYR A 59 -7.19 2.67 1.67
CA TYR A 59 -6.78 3.00 3.03
C TYR A 59 -6.88 4.51 3.24
N LEU A 60 -6.34 5.31 2.30
CA LEU A 60 -6.36 6.77 2.34
C LEU A 60 -7.79 7.33 2.42
N GLU A 61 -8.71 6.76 1.64
CA GLU A 61 -10.15 7.09 1.67
C GLU A 61 -10.80 6.86 3.04
N ARG A 62 -10.23 6.00 3.91
CA ARG A 62 -10.78 5.70 5.23
C ARG A 62 -10.18 6.51 6.37
N VAL A 63 -9.01 7.13 6.14
CA VAL A 63 -8.30 7.92 7.16
C VAL A 63 -8.42 9.43 6.95
N LYS A 64 -8.90 9.85 5.78
CA LYS A 64 -9.39 11.21 5.53
C LYS A 64 -10.89 11.27 5.82
#